data_AF-A0AA35QSW2-F1
#
_entry.id   AF-A0AA35QSW2-F1
#
_cell.length_a   1.000
_cell.length_b   1.000
_cell.length_c   1.000
_cell.angle_alpha   90.00
_cell.angle_beta   90.00
_cell.angle_gamma   90.00
#
_symmetry.space_group_name_H-M   'P 1'
#
loop_
_entity.id
_entity.type
_entity.pdbx_description
1 polymer ?
#
loop_
_entity_poly.entity_id
_entity_poly.type
_entity_poly.pdbx_seq_one_letter_code
_entity_poly.pdbx_strand_id
1 'polypeptide(L)'
;MTAFSVTSCDSQVSIFAVADVMEKNGWTMERQMDSLHFSILPSHTPERAQQLLSALREAVTTVKANPALSRTGSAGLYGMVAKIQTGGRQRLHPGILNELYTL
;
A
#
# COMPACT_ATOMS: atom_id res chain seq x y z
N MET A 1 7.82 -12.60 -3.23
CA MET A 1 7.28 -13.83 -2.63
C MET A 1 6.44 -13.40 -1.44
N THR A 2 5.12 -13.35 -1.59
CA THR A 2 4.22 -12.88 -0.55
C THR A 2 3.81 -14.05 0.34
N ALA A 3 3.89 -13.87 1.67
CA ALA A 3 3.41 -14.87 2.63
C ALA A 3 1.89 -14.80 2.80
N PHE A 4 1.35 -13.60 2.95
CA PHE A 4 -0.10 -13.35 2.98
C PHE A 4 -0.41 -11.95 2.43
N SER A 5 -1.64 -11.76 1.96
CA SER A 5 -2.17 -10.45 1.57
C SER A 5 -3.46 -10.14 2.31
N VAL A 6 -3.74 -8.86 2.46
CA VAL A 6 -4.98 -8.37 3.10
C VAL A 6 -5.67 -7.35 2.19
N THR A 7 -6.98 -7.43 2.18
CA THR A 7 -7.87 -6.49 1.49
C THR A 7 -8.75 -5.79 2.50
N SER A 8 -9.41 -4.71 2.08
CA SER A 8 -10.43 -4.08 2.90
C SER A 8 -11.77 -4.81 2.73
N CYS A 9 -12.41 -5.17 3.84
CA CYS A 9 -13.81 -5.62 3.84
C CYS A 9 -14.82 -4.46 3.95
N ASP A 10 -14.32 -3.25 4.20
CA ASP A 10 -15.12 -2.04 4.40
C ASP A 10 -14.93 -1.10 3.21
N SER A 11 -16.01 -0.80 2.48
CA SER A 11 -15.95 0.04 1.28
C SER A 11 -15.57 1.49 1.57
N GLN A 12 -15.66 1.94 2.83
CA GLN A 12 -15.22 3.27 3.25
C GLN A 12 -13.72 3.32 3.57
N VAL A 13 -13.04 2.17 3.65
CA VAL A 13 -11.61 2.08 3.95
C VAL A 13 -10.86 1.65 2.70
N SER A 14 -10.12 2.59 2.11
CA SER A 14 -9.18 2.28 1.04
C SER A 14 -7.93 1.63 1.62
N ILE A 15 -7.58 0.43 1.13
CA ILE A 15 -6.38 -0.28 1.60
C ILE A 15 -5.09 0.46 1.24
N PHE A 16 -5.09 1.23 0.15
CA PHE A 16 -3.95 2.07 -0.22
C PHE A 16 -3.79 3.29 0.69
N ALA A 17 -4.89 3.86 1.18
CA ALA A 17 -4.81 4.94 2.17
C ALA A 17 -4.25 4.43 3.51
N VAL A 18 -4.59 3.19 3.89
CA VAL A 18 -3.99 2.54 5.05
C VAL A 18 -2.47 2.38 4.86
N ALA A 19 -2.04 1.96 3.66
CA ALA A 19 -0.63 1.87 3.32
C ALA A 19 0.09 3.22 3.42
N ASP A 20 -0.51 4.30 2.91
CA ASP A 20 0.06 5.65 2.98
C ASP A 20 0.24 6.13 4.43
N VAL A 21 -0.72 5.82 5.31
CA VAL A 21 -0.61 6.17 6.74
C VAL A 21 0.48 5.34 7.41
N MET A 22 0.55 4.05 7.12
CA MET A 22 1.61 3.16 7.63
C MET A 22 3.00 3.65 7.21
N GLU A 23 3.17 4.06 5.95
CA GLU A 23 4.46 4.56 5.44
C GLU A 23 4.87 5.90 6.05
N LYS A 24 3.90 6.80 6.28
CA LYS A 24 4.16 8.02 7.05
C LYS A 24 4.66 7.74 8.46
N ASN A 25 4.27 6.60 9.03
CA ASN A 25 4.70 6.14 10.34
C ASN A 25 5.98 5.28 10.29
N GLY A 26 6.68 5.27 9.16
CA GLY A 26 8.00 4.62 9.01
C GLY A 26 7.96 3.14 8.62
N TRP A 27 6.80 2.60 8.24
CA TRP A 27 6.72 1.26 7.67
C TRP A 27 6.99 1.27 6.16
N THR A 28 7.33 0.12 5.59
CA THR A 28 7.43 -0.06 4.14
C THR A 28 6.32 -1.01 3.71
N MET A 29 5.44 -0.57 2.80
CA MET A 29 4.23 -1.32 2.46
C MET A 29 4.24 -1.75 0.99
N GLU A 30 4.12 -3.06 0.75
CA GLU A 30 4.00 -3.61 -0.61
C GLU A 30 2.53 -3.55 -1.07
N ARG A 31 2.26 -2.79 -2.13
CA ARG A 31 0.93 -2.61 -2.72
C ARG A 31 0.80 -3.43 -4.00
N GLN A 32 -0.24 -4.25 -4.11
CA GLN A 32 -0.50 -5.01 -5.33
C GLN A 32 -2.01 -5.26 -5.48
N MET A 33 -2.57 -4.94 -6.66
CA MET A 33 -3.96 -5.25 -7.06
C MET A 33 -5.01 -5.14 -5.93
N ASP A 34 -5.26 -3.91 -5.47
CA ASP A 34 -6.21 -3.56 -4.38
C ASP A 34 -6.02 -4.36 -3.08
N SER A 35 -4.77 -4.69 -2.77
CA SER A 35 -4.39 -5.39 -1.55
C SER A 35 -3.00 -4.97 -1.07
N LEU A 36 -2.72 -5.27 0.21
CA LEU A 36 -1.38 -5.14 0.79
C LEU A 36 -0.77 -6.52 0.96
N HIS A 37 0.46 -6.64 0.49
CA HIS A 37 1.22 -7.88 0.52
C HIS A 37 2.25 -7.81 1.65
N PHE A 38 2.42 -8.94 2.33
CA PHE A 38 3.38 -9.07 3.42
C PHE A 38 4.32 -10.23 3.13
N SER A 39 5.60 -9.90 3.08
CA SER A 39 6.69 -10.87 3.03
C SER A 39 7.21 -11.05 4.46
N ILE A 40 7.22 -12.28 4.98
CA ILE A 40 7.75 -12.56 6.32
C ILE A 40 9.22 -13.00 6.18
N LEU A 41 10.13 -12.25 6.81
CA LEU A 41 11.54 -12.59 6.91
C LEU A 41 11.88 -13.06 8.33
N PRO A 42 12.99 -13.79 8.54
CA PRO A 42 13.43 -14.21 9.88
C PRO A 42 13.60 -13.06 10.89
N SER A 43 13.82 -11.83 10.40
CA SER A 43 13.92 -10.62 11.22
C SER A 43 12.58 -10.12 11.79
N HIS A 44 11.44 -10.66 11.34
CA HIS A 44 10.11 -10.30 11.84
C HIS A 44 9.77 -11.11 13.09
N THR A 45 10.30 -10.67 14.24
CA THR A 45 10.05 -11.31 15.54
C THR A 45 8.59 -11.15 15.99
N PRO A 46 8.11 -11.95 16.97
CA PRO A 46 6.77 -11.83 17.52
C PRO A 46 6.44 -10.41 18.03
N GLU A 47 7.40 -9.70 18.61
CA GLU A 47 7.24 -8.33 19.08
C GLU A 47 6.99 -7.37 17.91
N ARG A 48 7.75 -7.53 16.81
CA ARG A 48 7.54 -6.74 15.58
C ARG A 48 6.19 -7.03 14.94
N ALA A 49 5.72 -8.27 15.01
CA ALA A 49 4.38 -8.64 14.52
C ALA A 49 3.29 -7.92 15.32
N GLN A 50 3.42 -7.81 16.65
CA GLN A 50 2.47 -7.06 17.48
C GLN A 50 2.47 -5.57 17.17
N GLN A 51 3.66 -4.98 16.96
CA GLN A 51 3.80 -3.57 16.54
C GLN A 51 3.12 -3.32 15.19
N LEU A 52 3.32 -4.23 14.22
CA LEU A 52 2.66 -4.15 12.91
C LEU A 52 1.13 -4.16 13.08
N LEU A 53 0.60 -5.07 13.90
CA LEU A 53 -0.84 -5.16 14.12
C LEU A 53 -1.42 -3.92 14.83
N SER A 54 -0.69 -3.32 15.78
CA SER A 54 -1.10 -2.05 16.41
C SER A 54 -1.12 -0.92 15.39
N ALA A 55 -0.03 -0.77 14.63
CA ALA A 55 0.09 0.25 13.61
C ALA A 55 -0.99 0.14 12.53
N LEU A 56 -1.31 -1.09 12.08
CA LEU A 56 -2.39 -1.32 11.13
C LEU A 56 -3.76 -0.91 11.68
N ARG A 57 -4.05 -1.20 12.96
CA ARG A 57 -5.31 -0.78 13.60
C ARG A 57 -5.42 0.74 13.70
N GLU A 58 -4.34 1.40 14.08
CA GLU A 58 -4.27 2.87 14.14
C GLU A 58 -4.43 3.50 12.75
N ALA A 59 -3.77 2.93 11.73
CA ALA A 59 -3.88 3.38 10.36
C ALA A 59 -5.31 3.23 9.82
N VAL A 60 -5.97 2.08 10.05
CA VAL A 60 -7.37 1.87 9.69
C VAL A 60 -8.29 2.87 10.40
N THR A 61 -8.07 3.11 11.70
CA THR A 61 -8.86 4.09 12.47
C THR A 61 -8.70 5.50 11.89
N THR A 62 -7.47 5.89 11.54
CA THR A 62 -7.16 7.18 10.92
C THR A 62 -7.86 7.34 9.56
N VAL A 63 -7.83 6.30 8.73
CA VAL A 63 -8.50 6.31 7.41
C VAL A 63 -10.02 6.36 7.57
N LYS A 64 -10.59 5.63 8.54
CA LYS A 64 -12.02 5.70 8.85
C LYS A 64 -12.46 7.09 9.30
N ALA A 65 -11.67 7.74 10.13
CA ALA A 65 -11.95 9.10 10.61
C ALA A 65 -11.78 10.16 9.50
N ASN A 66 -10.98 9.88 8.47
CA ASN A 66 -10.74 10.80 7.36
C ASN A 66 -10.79 10.09 5.98
N PRO A 67 -12.00 9.83 5.45
CA PRO A 67 -12.15 9.15 4.15
C PRO A 67 -11.52 9.89 2.97
N ALA A 68 -11.25 11.20 3.10
CA ALA A 68 -10.62 11.99 2.04
C ALA A 68 -9.17 11.54 1.72
N LEU A 69 -8.51 10.84 2.65
CA LEU A 69 -7.16 10.29 2.46
C LEU A 69 -7.08 9.32 1.28
N SER A 70 -8.17 8.65 0.93
CA SER A 70 -8.28 7.76 -0.24
C SER A 70 -7.99 8.45 -1.58
N ARG A 71 -8.07 9.79 -1.64
CA ARG A 71 -7.88 10.59 -2.85
C ARG A 71 -6.51 11.27 -2.92
N THR A 72 -5.65 11.02 -1.95
CA THR A 72 -4.36 11.71 -1.79
C THR A 72 -3.20 10.73 -1.78
N GLY A 73 -1.97 11.21 -1.95
CA GLY A 73 -0.78 10.36 -1.87
C GLY A 73 -0.71 9.28 -2.95
N SER A 74 -0.09 8.15 -2.60
CA SER A 74 -0.02 7.01 -3.51
C SER A 74 -1.38 6.33 -3.65
N ALA A 75 -2.27 6.45 -2.66
CA ALA A 75 -3.61 5.89 -2.72
C ALA A 75 -4.43 6.42 -3.90
N GLY A 76 -4.33 7.73 -4.20
CA GLY A 76 -4.95 8.31 -5.39
C GLY A 76 -4.38 7.72 -6.70
N LEU A 77 -3.06 7.58 -6.79
CA LEU A 77 -2.36 7.01 -7.95
C LEU A 77 -2.69 5.53 -8.17
N TYR A 78 -2.57 4.71 -7.12
CA TYR A 78 -2.87 3.29 -7.19
C TYR A 78 -4.36 3.02 -7.39
N GLY A 79 -5.25 3.84 -6.84
CA GLY A 79 -6.69 3.75 -7.11
C GLY A 79 -7.04 4.03 -8.58
N MET A 80 -6.34 4.95 -9.23
CA MET A 80 -6.48 5.18 -10.68
C MET A 80 -5.87 4.02 -11.49
N VAL A 81 -4.67 3.56 -11.15
CA VAL A 81 -3.98 2.46 -11.84
C VAL A 81 -4.74 1.14 -11.71
N ALA A 82 -5.30 0.82 -10.55
CA ALA A 82 -6.14 -0.36 -10.35
C ALA A 82 -7.40 -0.34 -11.25
N LYS A 83 -8.00 0.85 -11.46
CA LYS A 83 -9.12 1.03 -12.41
C LYS A 83 -8.70 0.94 -13.88
N ILE A 84 -7.45 1.26 -14.21
CA ILE A 84 -6.90 1.16 -15.57
C ILE A 84 -6.50 -0.29 -15.93
N GLN A 85 -6.15 -1.12 -14.94
CA GLN A 85 -5.68 -2.49 -15.13
C GLN A 85 -6.72 -3.47 -15.71
N THR A 86 -7.99 -3.08 -15.79
CA THR A 86 -9.03 -3.85 -16.50
C THR A 86 -8.97 -3.73 -18.02
N GLY A 87 -8.10 -2.87 -18.59
CA GLY A 87 -8.15 -2.50 -20.02
C GLY A 87 -6.94 -2.80 -20.92
N GLY A 88 -5.75 -3.16 -20.42
CA GLY A 88 -4.64 -3.42 -21.35
C GLY A 88 -3.24 -3.56 -20.74
N ARG A 89 -2.39 -4.32 -21.44
CA ARG A 89 -0.98 -4.59 -21.14
C ARG A 89 -0.18 -3.31 -20.84
N GLN A 90 0.38 -3.24 -19.65
CA GLN A 90 1.28 -2.15 -19.23
C GLN A 90 2.65 -2.33 -19.89
N ARG A 91 3.03 -1.41 -20.79
CA ARG A 91 4.43 -1.24 -21.20
C ARG A 91 5.04 -0.16 -20.29
N LEU A 92 6.04 -0.53 -19.50
CA LEU A 92 6.86 0.44 -18.77
C LEU A 92 7.48 1.42 -19.77
N HIS A 93 7.39 2.73 -19.51
CA HIS A 93 7.98 3.74 -20.38
C HIS A 93 9.51 3.72 -20.23
N PRO A 94 10.30 3.55 -21.31
CA PRO A 94 11.75 3.46 -21.25
C PRO A 94 12.44 4.68 -20.59
N GLY A 95 11.78 5.84 -20.61
CA GLY A 95 12.30 7.07 -20.00
C GLY A 95 12.51 7.02 -18.49
N ILE A 96 11.76 6.16 -17.77
CA ILE A 96 11.90 6.03 -16.30
C ILE A 96 13.27 5.45 -15.93
N LEU A 97 13.80 4.52 -16.73
CA LEU A 97 15.13 3.96 -16.50
C LEU A 97 16.22 5.01 -16.76
N ASN A 98 16.05 5.87 -17.77
CA ASN A 98 17.05 6.88 -18.07
C ASN A 98 17.17 7.93 -16.95
N GLU A 99 16.06 8.36 -16.34
CA GLU A 99 16.10 9.31 -15.21
C GLU A 99 16.87 8.74 -14.00
N LEU A 100 16.83 7.43 -13.77
CA LEU A 100 17.59 6.78 -12.69
C LEU A 100 19.11 6.76 -12.93
N TYR A 101 19.57 6.89 -14.17
CA TYR A 101 20.99 6.91 -14.54
C TYR A 101 21.57 8.31 -14.77
N THR A 102 20.76 9.37 -14.57
CA THR A 102 21.20 10.77 -14.77
C THR A 102 21.39 11.55 -13.45
N LEU A 103 21.31 10.86 -12.31
CA LEU A 103 21.69 11.34 -10.97
C LEU A 103 23.07 10.79 -10.58
#